data_AF-A0A858RE64-F1
#
_entry.id   AF-A0A858RE64-F1
#
_cell.length_a   1.000
_cell.length_b   1.000
_cell.length_c   1.000
_cell.angle_alpha   90.00
_cell.angle_beta   90.00
_cell.angle_gamma   90.00
#
_symmetry.space_group_name_H-M   'P 1'
#
loop_
_entity.id
_entity.type
_entity.pdbx_description
1 polymer ?
#
loop_
_entity_poly.entity_id
_entity_poly.type
_entity_poly.pdbx_seq_one_letter_code
_entity_poly.pdbx_strand_id
1 'polypeptide(L)'
;MRYEVDVSIVTGAPDLSYCNTAMTVFFELTEPMALNHSGGEFVDVFGSSVDISQHLDSNGYLLPGNYIYAALLNPGSCALELSLTPPPIDSDGDGLLNVDEINIHHTDPTKADTDGDGLTDKEEIQVVHSDPLVADTDGDGFIDGFEWKSGKSPTDPLSFPVAAISIHPAIELRVSTKLGTNYRVQSSVDMQTWIDADTVIEGTGAEVRRIFETVDGGAKFWRVREED
;
A
#
# COMPACT_ATOMS: atom_id res chain seq x y z
N MET A 1 16.84 -16.70 10.96
CA MET A 1 17.44 -16.11 9.74
C MET A 1 18.12 -17.22 8.96
N ARG A 2 17.66 -17.49 7.73
CA ARG A 2 18.24 -18.47 6.81
C ARG A 2 19.03 -17.67 5.77
N TYR A 3 20.34 -17.85 5.72
CA TYR A 3 21.18 -17.19 4.71
C TYR A 3 21.25 -18.07 3.47
N GLU A 4 21.12 -17.46 2.29
CA GLU A 4 21.47 -18.10 1.03
C GLU A 4 22.95 -17.79 0.77
N VAL A 5 23.70 -18.83 0.44
CA VAL A 5 25.15 -18.79 0.36
C VAL A 5 25.56 -19.24 -1.03
N ASP A 6 25.89 -18.27 -1.89
CA ASP A 6 26.41 -18.55 -3.23
C ASP A 6 27.93 -18.75 -3.15
N VAL A 7 28.39 -19.91 -3.62
CA VAL A 7 29.81 -20.30 -3.59
C VAL A 7 30.34 -20.42 -5.02
N SER A 8 31.36 -19.64 -5.36
CA SER A 8 32.02 -19.68 -6.67
C SER A 8 33.54 -19.86 -6.53
N ILE A 9 34.16 -20.62 -7.44
CA ILE A 9 35.63 -20.78 -7.49
C ILE A 9 36.19 -19.77 -8.49
N VAL A 10 37.14 -18.94 -8.07
CA VAL A 10 37.81 -17.98 -8.96
C VAL A 10 39.21 -18.46 -9.33
N THR A 11 39.44 -18.60 -10.64
CA THR A 11 40.65 -19.18 -11.23
C THR A 11 41.61 -18.07 -11.69
N GLY A 12 42.62 -17.75 -10.86
CA GLY A 12 43.60 -16.70 -11.15
C GLY A 12 45.07 -17.13 -11.30
N ALA A 13 45.40 -18.42 -11.19
CA ALA A 13 46.80 -18.90 -11.16
C ALA A 13 47.16 -19.78 -12.38
N PRO A 14 48.43 -19.80 -12.82
CA PRO A 14 48.83 -20.38 -14.12
C PRO A 14 48.91 -21.91 -14.20
N ASP A 15 48.66 -22.66 -13.12
CA ASP A 15 48.64 -24.13 -13.14
C ASP A 15 47.37 -24.68 -12.46
N LEU A 16 46.30 -24.76 -13.25
CA LEU A 16 44.94 -25.10 -12.79
C LEU A 16 44.40 -26.29 -13.59
N SER A 17 45.14 -27.39 -13.62
CA SER A 17 44.60 -28.69 -14.05
C SER A 17 43.75 -29.37 -12.95
N TYR A 18 43.75 -28.81 -11.73
CA TYR A 18 43.09 -29.36 -10.54
C TYR A 18 41.80 -28.65 -10.09
N CYS A 19 41.52 -27.41 -10.50
CA CYS A 19 40.31 -26.65 -10.06
C CYS A 19 39.15 -26.74 -11.09
N ASN A 20 39.03 -27.86 -11.82
CA ASN A 20 38.27 -27.94 -13.09
C ASN A 20 36.85 -28.50 -12.95
N THR A 21 36.44 -28.86 -11.75
CA THR A 21 35.08 -29.33 -11.49
C THR A 21 34.38 -28.21 -10.76
N ALA A 22 33.48 -27.52 -11.47
CA ALA A 22 32.48 -26.67 -10.82
C ALA A 22 31.82 -27.52 -9.73
N MET A 23 32.10 -27.19 -8.47
CA MET A 23 31.62 -27.95 -7.33
C MET A 23 30.73 -27.03 -6.52
N THR A 24 29.44 -27.29 -6.59
CA THR A 24 28.45 -26.60 -5.77
C THR A 24 28.53 -27.19 -4.36
N VAL A 25 28.97 -26.37 -3.40
CA VAL A 25 28.91 -26.72 -1.97
C VAL A 25 27.56 -26.21 -1.45
N PHE A 26 26.69 -27.12 -1.03
CA PHE A 26 25.40 -26.77 -0.45
C PHE A 26 25.52 -26.75 1.07
N PHE A 27 25.11 -25.64 1.70
CA PHE A 27 24.90 -25.58 3.14
C PHE A 27 23.41 -25.36 3.41
N GLU A 28 22.78 -26.26 4.18
CA GLU A 28 21.45 -26.01 4.74
C GLU A 28 21.62 -25.40 6.14
N LEU A 29 21.44 -24.08 6.24
CA LEU A 29 21.37 -23.39 7.52
C LEU A 29 19.93 -23.49 8.05
N THR A 30 19.63 -24.61 8.70
CA THR A 30 18.39 -24.79 9.44
C THR A 30 18.67 -24.48 10.91
N GLU A 31 18.21 -23.31 11.36
CA GLU A 31 18.28 -22.75 12.74
C GLU A 31 19.54 -21.92 13.09
N PRO A 32 19.42 -20.90 13.97
CA PRO A 32 20.56 -20.06 14.33
C PRO A 32 21.65 -20.96 14.89
N MET A 33 22.87 -20.78 14.39
CA MET A 33 24.03 -21.58 14.77
C MET A 33 24.16 -21.68 16.30
N ALA A 34 23.63 -22.76 16.88
CA ALA A 34 24.18 -23.31 18.10
C ALA A 34 25.46 -24.04 17.69
N LEU A 35 26.54 -23.28 17.51
CA LEU A 35 27.91 -23.78 17.42
C LEU A 35 28.24 -24.45 18.76
N ASN A 36 27.84 -25.71 18.93
CA ASN A 36 28.12 -26.42 20.17
C ASN A 36 29.57 -26.91 20.18
N HIS A 37 30.37 -26.12 20.87
CA HIS A 37 31.53 -26.46 21.69
C HIS A 37 32.82 -27.02 21.06
N SER A 38 33.89 -26.27 21.38
CA SER A 38 35.30 -26.66 21.49
C SER A 38 36.18 -26.57 20.25
N GLY A 39 36.32 -25.36 19.69
CA GLY A 39 37.54 -25.02 18.95
C GLY A 39 37.39 -24.05 17.78
N GLY A 40 36.91 -22.83 18.03
CA GLY A 40 36.95 -21.72 17.06
C GLY A 40 35.87 -21.72 15.97
N GLU A 41 35.64 -20.54 15.39
CA GLU A 41 34.59 -20.20 14.42
C GLU A 41 35.05 -20.52 12.99
N PHE A 42 35.16 -21.81 12.70
CA PHE A 42 35.69 -22.29 11.42
C PHE A 42 34.63 -23.00 10.58
N VAL A 43 34.61 -22.72 9.27
CA VAL A 43 33.85 -23.50 8.28
C VAL A 43 34.78 -24.54 7.66
N ASP A 44 34.40 -25.82 7.67
CA ASP A 44 35.16 -26.88 7.03
C ASP A 44 34.91 -26.89 5.51
N VAL A 45 35.98 -26.64 4.76
CA VAL A 45 36.02 -26.67 3.30
C VAL A 45 37.10 -27.68 2.90
N PHE A 46 36.69 -28.91 2.59
CA PHE A 46 37.59 -30.02 2.18
C PHE A 46 38.67 -30.37 3.22
N GLY A 47 38.34 -30.39 4.50
CA GLY A 47 39.28 -30.67 5.58
C GLY A 47 40.19 -29.48 5.92
N SER A 48 39.92 -28.31 5.34
CA SER A 48 40.55 -27.04 5.69
C SER A 48 39.54 -26.14 6.39
N SER A 49 39.94 -25.62 7.55
CA SER A 49 39.14 -24.69 8.35
C SER A 49 39.33 -23.25 7.88
N VAL A 50 38.26 -22.58 7.46
CA VAL A 50 38.25 -21.14 7.12
C VAL A 50 37.71 -20.35 8.31
N ASP A 51 38.50 -19.39 8.82
CA ASP A 51 38.09 -18.49 9.91
C ASP A 51 37.16 -17.39 9.37
N ILE A 52 35.97 -17.31 9.94
CA ILE A 52 34.94 -16.32 9.57
C ILE A 52 34.63 -15.33 10.69
N SER A 53 35.36 -15.40 11.81
CA SER A 53 35.09 -14.65 13.05
C SER A 53 34.97 -13.14 12.87
N GLN A 54 35.81 -12.56 12.01
CA GLN A 54 35.82 -11.13 11.72
C GLN A 54 34.57 -10.62 10.98
N HIS A 55 33.73 -11.54 10.50
CA HIS A 55 32.52 -11.24 9.75
C HIS A 55 31.26 -11.56 10.55
N LEU A 56 31.39 -11.82 11.85
CA LEU A 56 30.26 -12.00 12.76
C LEU A 56 29.91 -10.69 13.48
N ASP A 57 28.64 -10.48 13.78
CA ASP A 57 28.18 -9.45 14.71
C ASP A 57 28.42 -9.86 16.18
N SER A 58 28.04 -9.00 17.13
CA SER A 58 28.19 -9.26 18.56
C SER A 58 27.41 -10.46 19.09
N ASN A 59 26.52 -11.03 18.29
CA ASN A 59 25.68 -12.19 18.63
C ASN A 59 26.12 -13.45 17.85
N GLY A 60 27.19 -13.38 17.05
CA GLY A 60 27.70 -14.51 16.27
C GLY A 60 26.99 -14.73 14.93
N TYR A 61 26.25 -13.75 14.42
CA TYR A 61 25.61 -13.81 13.10
C TYR A 61 26.52 -13.25 12.01
N LEU A 62 26.60 -13.94 10.87
CA LEU A 62 27.33 -13.44 9.69
C LEU A 62 26.72 -12.13 9.20
N LEU A 63 27.59 -11.14 9.03
CA LEU A 63 27.26 -9.85 8.45
C LEU A 63 26.98 -10.01 6.94
N PRO A 64 26.05 -9.24 6.36
CA PRO A 64 25.82 -9.21 4.92
C PRO A 64 27.08 -8.82 4.13
N GLY A 65 27.39 -9.52 3.03
CA GLY A 65 28.52 -9.14 2.19
C GLY A 65 29.08 -10.23 1.27
N ASN A 66 30.00 -9.82 0.40
CA ASN A 66 30.79 -10.73 -0.43
C ASN A 66 32.15 -10.95 0.22
N TYR A 67 32.45 -12.19 0.57
CA TYR A 67 33.66 -12.59 1.27
C TYR A 67 34.49 -13.51 0.37
N ILE A 68 35.79 -13.25 0.25
CA ILE A 68 36.71 -14.07 -0.55
C ILE A 68 37.69 -14.74 0.39
N TYR A 69 37.73 -16.06 0.37
CA TYR A 69 38.66 -16.86 1.17
C TYR A 69 39.55 -17.70 0.26
N ALA A 70 40.85 -17.76 0.59
CA ALA A 70 41.76 -18.67 -0.09
C ALA A 70 41.78 -20.02 0.65
N ALA A 71 41.47 -21.11 -0.04
CA ALA A 71 41.58 -22.46 0.50
C ALA A 71 42.81 -23.18 -0.08
N LEU A 72 43.67 -23.71 0.79
CA LEU A 72 44.83 -24.52 0.40
C LEU A 72 44.36 -25.95 0.11
N LEU A 73 43.91 -26.22 -1.12
CA LEU A 73 43.49 -27.54 -1.57
C LEU A 73 44.67 -28.31 -2.16
N ASN A 74 45.42 -29.06 -1.35
CA ASN A 74 46.55 -29.87 -1.86
C ASN A 74 46.11 -30.79 -3.03
N PRO A 75 46.81 -30.78 -4.19
CA PRO A 75 48.15 -30.23 -4.44
C PRO A 75 48.18 -28.83 -5.11
N GLY A 76 47.27 -27.90 -4.76
CA GLY A 76 47.24 -26.51 -5.27
C GLY A 76 46.53 -25.52 -4.33
N SER A 77 46.39 -24.25 -4.74
CA SER A 77 45.60 -23.24 -4.02
C SER A 77 44.45 -22.80 -4.93
N CYS A 78 43.20 -23.04 -4.54
CA CYS A 78 42.02 -22.49 -5.23
C CYS A 78 41.43 -21.37 -4.34
N ALA A 79 40.91 -20.30 -4.94
CA ALA A 79 40.18 -19.25 -4.22
C ALA A 79 38.67 -19.56 -4.20
N LEU A 80 38.05 -19.39 -3.03
CA LEU A 80 36.62 -19.56 -2.79
C LEU A 80 35.99 -18.17 -2.59
N GLU A 81 35.02 -17.81 -3.42
CA GLU A 81 34.16 -16.65 -3.19
C GLU A 81 32.86 -17.11 -2.52
N LEU A 82 32.54 -16.49 -1.39
CA LEU A 82 31.36 -16.69 -0.58
C LEU A 82 30.51 -15.41 -0.65
N SER A 83 29.40 -15.44 -1.37
CA SER A 83 28.43 -14.34 -1.42
C SER A 83 27.31 -14.62 -0.43
N LEU A 84 27.19 -13.78 0.61
CA LEU A 84 26.15 -13.87 1.64
C LEU A 84 25.16 -12.72 1.46
N THR A 85 23.98 -13.05 0.94
CA THR A 85 22.85 -12.12 0.93
C THR A 85 22.11 -12.20 2.26
N PRO A 86 21.77 -11.06 2.90
CA PRO A 86 20.93 -11.09 4.09
C PRO A 86 19.57 -11.67 3.70
N PRO A 87 18.92 -12.44 4.60
CA PRO A 87 17.55 -12.86 4.37
C PRO A 87 16.67 -11.62 4.18
N PRO A 88 15.60 -11.72 3.37
CA PRO A 88 14.55 -10.72 3.37
C PRO A 88 14.08 -10.47 4.81
N ILE A 89 14.13 -9.21 5.24
CA ILE A 89 13.68 -8.80 6.57
C ILE A 89 12.29 -8.19 6.42
N ASP A 90 11.39 -8.62 7.30
CA ASP A 90 10.03 -8.11 7.52
C ASP A 90 9.95 -7.89 9.04
N SER A 91 10.12 -6.64 9.48
CA SER A 91 10.41 -6.33 10.89
C SER A 91 9.16 -6.13 11.74
N ASP A 92 8.03 -5.75 11.14
CA ASP A 92 6.75 -5.62 11.82
C ASP A 92 5.78 -6.78 11.55
N GLY A 93 6.09 -7.65 10.59
CA GLY A 93 5.38 -8.89 10.34
C GLY A 93 4.07 -8.71 9.58
N ASP A 94 3.89 -7.61 8.85
CA ASP A 94 2.72 -7.40 7.98
C ASP A 94 2.82 -8.22 6.67
N GLY A 95 4.02 -8.67 6.34
CA GLY A 95 4.33 -9.47 5.16
C GLY A 95 4.75 -8.66 3.92
N LEU A 96 5.09 -7.38 4.06
CA LEU A 96 5.97 -6.61 3.20
C LEU A 96 7.42 -6.72 3.71
N LEU A 97 8.37 -6.58 2.81
CA LEU A 97 9.78 -6.58 3.19
C LEU A 97 10.23 -5.16 3.48
N ASN A 98 11.06 -4.96 4.51
CA ASN A 98 11.66 -3.66 4.84
C ASN A 98 12.27 -2.95 3.63
N VAL A 99 12.85 -3.72 2.70
CA VAL A 99 13.45 -3.17 1.47
C VAL A 99 12.40 -2.60 0.52
N ASP A 100 11.23 -3.23 0.42
CA ASP A 100 10.12 -2.77 -0.41
C ASP A 100 9.42 -1.59 0.26
N GLU A 101 9.21 -1.67 1.57
CA GLU A 101 8.69 -0.59 2.39
C GLU A 101 9.54 0.68 2.25
N ILE A 102 10.86 0.60 2.42
CA ILE A 102 11.73 1.78 2.33
C ILE A 102 11.84 2.30 0.89
N ASN A 103 12.04 1.42 -0.10
CA ASN A 103 12.45 1.84 -1.44
C ASN A 103 11.31 1.99 -2.45
N ILE A 104 10.18 1.32 -2.23
CA ILE A 104 9.05 1.28 -3.17
C ILE A 104 7.85 2.02 -2.60
N HIS A 105 7.47 1.70 -1.36
CA HIS A 105 6.23 2.18 -0.75
C HIS A 105 6.43 3.40 0.16
N HIS A 106 7.66 3.63 0.61
CA HIS A 106 8.05 4.68 1.54
C HIS A 106 7.34 4.64 2.90
N THR A 107 6.92 3.45 3.32
CA THR A 107 6.29 3.16 4.61
C THR A 107 7.32 2.97 5.74
N ASP A 108 6.86 2.94 6.99
CA ASP A 108 7.71 2.74 8.17
C ASP A 108 7.88 1.24 8.45
N PRO A 109 9.06 0.64 8.15
CA PRO A 109 9.28 -0.81 8.22
C PRO A 109 9.28 -1.38 9.64
N THR A 110 8.88 -0.60 10.63
CA THR A 110 8.73 -1.03 12.02
C THR A 110 7.28 -0.96 12.49
N LYS A 111 6.35 -0.66 11.58
CA LYS A 111 4.92 -0.52 11.82
C LYS A 111 4.16 -1.16 10.68
N ALA A 112 3.44 -2.23 11.02
CA ALA A 112 2.56 -2.90 10.09
C ALA A 112 1.47 -2.02 9.48
N ASP A 113 1.17 -0.87 10.11
CA ASP A 113 0.17 0.13 9.72
C ASP A 113 0.84 1.50 9.91
N THR A 114 1.35 2.07 8.83
CA THR A 114 2.22 3.25 8.86
C THR A 114 1.47 4.53 9.25
N ASP A 115 0.26 4.71 8.75
CA ASP A 115 -0.55 5.91 8.97
C ASP A 115 -1.56 5.79 10.12
N GLY A 116 -1.79 4.58 10.62
CA GLY A 116 -2.56 4.27 11.82
C GLY A 116 -4.07 4.24 11.61
N ASP A 117 -4.54 3.94 10.40
CA ASP A 117 -5.96 3.95 10.05
C ASP A 117 -6.69 2.61 10.35
N GLY A 118 -5.90 1.58 10.64
CA GLY A 118 -6.35 0.24 10.99
C GLY A 118 -6.42 -0.76 9.83
N LEU A 119 -5.75 -0.48 8.71
CA LEU A 119 -5.31 -1.43 7.68
C LEU A 119 -3.78 -1.57 7.75
N THR A 120 -3.25 -2.73 7.38
CA THR A 120 -1.79 -2.87 7.25
C THR A 120 -1.30 -2.32 5.91
N ASP A 121 -0.06 -1.84 5.85
CA ASP A 121 0.54 -1.29 4.62
C ASP A 121 0.39 -2.29 3.45
N LYS A 122 0.62 -3.58 3.72
CA LYS A 122 0.36 -4.66 2.76
C LYS A 122 -1.08 -4.74 2.28
N GLU A 123 -2.04 -4.70 3.19
CA GLU A 123 -3.47 -4.78 2.85
C GLU A 123 -3.87 -3.61 1.96
N GLU A 124 -3.39 -2.42 2.28
CA GLU A 124 -3.62 -1.21 1.49
C GLU A 124 -3.04 -1.35 0.08
N ILE A 125 -1.79 -1.79 -0.05
CA ILE A 125 -1.14 -1.93 -1.35
C ILE A 125 -1.77 -3.05 -2.20
N GLN A 126 -2.05 -4.21 -1.59
CA GLN A 126 -2.37 -5.44 -2.34
C GLN A 126 -3.86 -5.73 -2.47
N VAL A 127 -4.69 -5.23 -1.56
CA VAL A 127 -6.11 -5.62 -1.47
C VAL A 127 -7.03 -4.41 -1.63
N VAL A 128 -6.80 -3.34 -0.87
CA VAL A 128 -7.68 -2.17 -0.82
C VAL A 128 -7.37 -1.17 -1.93
N HIS A 129 -6.08 -1.10 -2.31
CA HIS A 129 -5.51 -0.13 -3.23
C HIS A 129 -5.66 1.33 -2.77
N SER A 130 -5.55 1.57 -1.46
CA SER A 130 -5.39 2.89 -0.81
C SER A 130 -3.91 3.30 -0.72
N ASP A 131 -3.64 4.53 -0.25
CA ASP A 131 -2.29 5.05 0.01
C ASP A 131 -1.88 4.77 1.46
N PRO A 132 -0.89 3.87 1.73
CA PRO A 132 -0.50 3.48 3.09
C PRO A 132 0.19 4.59 3.91
N LEU A 133 0.30 5.78 3.35
CA LEU A 133 0.86 6.96 4.00
C LEU A 133 -0.22 7.98 4.38
N VAL A 134 -1.49 7.71 4.05
CA VAL A 134 -2.59 8.67 4.17
C VAL A 134 -3.84 7.96 4.70
N ALA A 135 -4.12 8.18 5.99
CA ALA A 135 -5.22 7.51 6.67
C ALA A 135 -6.63 7.74 6.09
N ASP A 136 -6.79 8.68 5.15
CA ASP A 136 -8.02 9.02 4.42
C ASP A 136 -7.59 9.34 2.98
N THR A 137 -7.53 8.32 2.13
CA THR A 137 -6.90 8.38 0.80
C THR A 137 -7.65 9.28 -0.17
N ASP A 138 -8.98 9.29 -0.12
CA ASP A 138 -9.80 10.11 -1.03
C ASP A 138 -10.18 11.49 -0.46
N GLY A 139 -9.90 11.73 0.83
CA GLY A 139 -10.04 13.01 1.50
C GLY A 139 -11.49 13.40 1.77
N ASP A 140 -12.38 12.41 1.88
CA ASP A 140 -13.81 12.62 2.09
C ASP A 140 -14.20 12.80 3.57
N GLY A 141 -13.23 12.57 4.47
CA GLY A 141 -13.35 12.71 5.91
C GLY A 141 -13.57 11.40 6.67
N PHE A 142 -13.55 10.25 5.99
CA PHE A 142 -13.57 8.92 6.59
C PHE A 142 -12.23 8.22 6.38
N ILE A 143 -11.74 7.52 7.40
CA ILE A 143 -10.47 6.80 7.29
C ILE A 143 -10.62 5.48 6.53
N ASP A 144 -9.62 5.07 5.75
CA ASP A 144 -9.73 3.96 4.79
C ASP A 144 -10.11 2.65 5.46
N GLY A 145 -9.50 2.36 6.62
CA GLY A 145 -9.78 1.20 7.43
C GLY A 145 -11.20 1.15 7.99
N PHE A 146 -11.85 2.30 8.21
CA PHE A 146 -13.26 2.35 8.60
C PHE A 146 -14.18 2.11 7.40
N GLU A 147 -13.86 2.70 6.25
CA GLU A 147 -14.61 2.54 5.02
C GLU A 147 -14.57 1.10 4.51
N TRP A 148 -13.38 0.50 4.44
CA TRP A 148 -13.20 -0.89 4.04
C TRP A 148 -14.00 -1.85 4.92
N LYS A 149 -13.91 -1.69 6.25
CA LYS A 149 -14.68 -2.50 7.23
C LYS A 149 -16.20 -2.29 7.10
N SER A 150 -16.62 -1.14 6.57
CA SER A 150 -18.02 -0.81 6.31
C SER A 150 -18.50 -1.21 4.90
N GLY A 151 -17.66 -1.86 4.10
CA GLY A 151 -17.96 -2.27 2.72
C GLY A 151 -18.01 -1.11 1.73
N LYS A 152 -17.24 -0.06 2.03
CA LYS A 152 -17.09 1.14 1.21
C LYS A 152 -15.73 1.18 0.53
N SER A 153 -15.56 2.18 -0.32
CA SER A 153 -14.40 2.31 -1.21
C SER A 153 -13.53 3.44 -0.71
N PRO A 154 -12.34 3.16 -0.14
CA PRO A 154 -11.42 4.18 0.38
C PRO A 154 -10.78 5.12 -0.64
N THR A 155 -11.15 4.97 -1.90
CA THR A 155 -10.56 5.70 -3.03
C THR A 155 -11.64 6.41 -3.86
N ASP A 156 -12.90 6.36 -3.40
CA ASP A 156 -14.03 6.99 -4.07
C ASP A 156 -14.69 7.98 -3.11
N PRO A 157 -14.44 9.29 -3.26
CA PRO A 157 -14.88 10.32 -2.31
C PRO A 157 -16.40 10.54 -2.32
N LEU A 158 -17.17 9.67 -2.99
CA LEU A 158 -18.62 9.60 -2.97
C LEU A 158 -19.15 8.33 -2.27
N SER A 159 -18.28 7.50 -1.69
CA SER A 159 -18.56 6.17 -1.15
C SER A 159 -18.68 6.14 0.38
N PHE A 160 -19.53 6.95 0.96
CA PHE A 160 -19.54 7.13 2.42
C PHE A 160 -20.09 5.91 3.23
N PRO A 161 -19.49 5.58 4.40
CA PRO A 161 -19.93 4.49 5.32
C PRO A 161 -21.19 4.81 6.13
N VAL A 162 -21.59 6.08 6.18
CA VAL A 162 -22.82 6.54 6.83
C VAL A 162 -23.68 7.23 5.78
N ALA A 163 -24.99 7.23 5.96
CA ALA A 163 -25.84 8.22 5.31
C ALA A 163 -25.41 9.58 5.86
N ALA A 164 -24.36 10.17 5.28
CA ALA A 164 -23.96 11.53 5.52
C ALA A 164 -25.24 12.36 5.44
N ILE A 165 -25.44 13.26 6.40
CA ILE A 165 -26.43 14.31 6.24
C ILE A 165 -25.97 15.07 4.99
N SER A 166 -26.60 14.77 3.85
CA SER A 166 -26.25 15.42 2.60
C SER A 166 -26.82 16.83 2.67
N ILE A 167 -25.95 17.78 2.99
CA ILE A 167 -26.32 19.20 3.05
C ILE A 167 -26.20 19.75 1.64
N HIS A 168 -27.30 19.72 0.90
CA HIS A 168 -27.36 20.36 -0.41
C HIS A 168 -27.80 21.82 -0.27
N PRO A 169 -27.17 22.75 -1.02
CA PRO A 169 -27.79 24.05 -1.22
C PRO A 169 -29.16 23.87 -1.86
N ALA A 170 -30.14 24.60 -1.34
CA ALA A 170 -31.51 24.55 -1.81
C ALA A 170 -32.08 25.96 -1.99
N ILE A 171 -33.02 26.08 -2.93
CA ILE A 171 -33.79 27.30 -3.14
C ILE A 171 -35.19 27.08 -2.59
N GLU A 172 -35.66 27.99 -1.74
CA GLU A 172 -37.06 28.08 -1.32
C GLU A 172 -37.80 29.05 -2.26
N LEU A 173 -38.79 28.53 -3.00
CA LEU A 173 -39.74 29.35 -3.74
C LEU A 173 -41.02 29.53 -2.94
N ARG A 174 -41.42 30.79 -2.74
CA ARG A 174 -42.68 31.17 -2.10
C ARG A 174 -43.62 31.75 -3.15
N VAL A 175 -44.65 30.99 -3.51
CA VAL A 175 -45.59 31.33 -4.58
C VAL A 175 -46.87 31.86 -3.97
N SER A 176 -47.12 33.16 -4.11
CA SER A 176 -48.42 33.75 -3.75
C SER A 176 -49.44 33.42 -4.83
N THR A 177 -50.33 32.46 -4.56
CA THR A 177 -51.27 31.97 -5.58
C THR A 177 -52.55 32.79 -5.64
N LYS A 178 -53.15 32.92 -6.82
CA LYS A 178 -54.51 33.42 -7.01
C LYS A 178 -55.48 32.24 -7.04
N LEU A 179 -56.65 32.40 -6.41
CA LEU A 179 -57.67 31.35 -6.41
C LEU A 179 -58.11 31.01 -7.84
N GLY A 180 -58.01 29.74 -8.23
CA GLY A 180 -58.41 29.23 -9.54
C GLY A 180 -57.37 29.39 -10.65
N THR A 181 -56.16 29.88 -10.36
CA THR A 181 -55.05 29.96 -11.32
C THR A 181 -54.04 28.86 -11.03
N ASN A 182 -53.64 28.12 -12.06
CA ASN A 182 -52.61 27.08 -11.93
C ASN A 182 -51.22 27.66 -12.18
N TYR A 183 -50.20 27.08 -11.56
CA TYR A 183 -48.83 27.51 -11.70
C TYR A 183 -47.91 26.31 -11.96
N ARG A 184 -46.87 26.50 -12.78
CA ARG A 184 -45.73 25.57 -12.89
C ARG A 184 -44.45 26.21 -12.41
N VAL A 185 -43.67 25.41 -11.67
CA VAL A 185 -42.26 25.70 -11.41
C VAL A 185 -41.43 25.10 -12.53
N GLN A 186 -40.52 25.89 -13.10
CA GLN A 186 -39.61 25.45 -14.14
C GLN A 186 -38.17 25.78 -13.79
N SER A 187 -37.24 24.93 -14.23
CA SER A 187 -35.80 25.12 -14.10
C SER A 187 -35.10 25.18 -15.46
N SER A 188 -33.92 25.80 -15.49
CA SER A 188 -33.10 25.93 -16.69
C SER A 188 -31.62 25.99 -16.33
N VAL A 189 -30.79 25.45 -17.23
CA VAL A 189 -29.32 25.53 -17.15
C VAL A 189 -28.75 26.71 -17.95
N ASP A 190 -29.50 27.25 -18.91
CA ASP A 190 -29.02 28.19 -19.95
C ASP A 190 -29.93 29.42 -20.17
N MET A 191 -31.03 29.55 -19.42
CA MET A 191 -32.13 30.53 -19.58
C MET A 191 -32.93 30.43 -20.88
N GLN A 192 -32.62 29.49 -21.78
CA GLN A 192 -33.27 29.32 -23.07
C GLN A 192 -34.22 28.12 -23.05
N THR A 193 -33.72 26.98 -22.55
CA THR A 193 -34.47 25.73 -22.45
C THR A 193 -35.00 25.58 -21.04
N TRP A 194 -36.32 25.35 -20.91
CA TRP A 194 -37.00 25.25 -19.61
C TRP A 194 -37.68 23.89 -19.48
N ILE A 195 -37.46 23.24 -18.35
CA ILE A 195 -38.10 21.97 -17.99
C ILE A 195 -38.98 22.16 -16.75
N ASP A 196 -40.07 21.41 -16.68
CA ASP A 196 -40.93 21.41 -15.49
C ASP A 196 -40.18 20.75 -14.33
N ALA A 197 -40.06 21.48 -13.22
CA ALA A 197 -39.30 21.05 -12.06
C ALA A 197 -40.18 20.50 -10.92
N ASP A 198 -41.50 20.68 -11.04
CA ASP A 198 -42.49 20.21 -10.06
C ASP A 198 -43.82 19.93 -10.77
N THR A 199 -44.71 19.26 -10.04
CA THR A 199 -46.14 19.18 -10.30
C THR A 199 -46.83 20.54 -10.33
N VAL A 200 -47.99 20.60 -10.98
CA VAL A 200 -48.81 21.83 -11.05
C VAL A 200 -49.25 22.24 -9.65
N ILE A 201 -49.11 23.53 -9.36
CA ILE A 201 -49.61 24.15 -8.14
C ILE A 201 -50.98 24.75 -8.44
N GLU A 202 -52.02 24.18 -7.83
CA GLU A 202 -53.37 24.74 -7.89
C GLU A 202 -53.46 25.99 -7.00
N GLY A 203 -53.91 27.10 -7.58
CA GLY A 203 -54.03 28.34 -6.86
C GLY A 203 -55.24 28.37 -5.95
N THR A 204 -54.98 28.53 -4.65
CA THR A 204 -56.01 28.55 -3.59
C THR A 204 -56.22 29.94 -3.01
N GLY A 205 -55.42 30.93 -3.42
CA GLY A 205 -55.36 32.26 -2.79
C GLY A 205 -54.34 32.35 -1.65
N ALA A 206 -53.69 31.22 -1.30
CA ALA A 206 -52.68 31.15 -0.25
C ALA A 206 -51.25 31.12 -0.82
N GLU A 207 -50.25 31.37 0.05
CA GLU A 207 -48.85 31.12 -0.26
C GLU A 207 -48.57 29.62 -0.29
N VAL A 208 -47.89 29.15 -1.34
CA VAL A 208 -47.40 27.79 -1.45
C VAL A 208 -45.87 27.82 -1.42
N ARG A 209 -45.28 26.98 -0.58
CA ARG A 209 -43.83 26.83 -0.46
C ARG A 209 -43.34 25.59 -1.17
N ARG A 210 -42.20 25.71 -1.84
CA ARG A 210 -41.48 24.62 -2.48
C ARG A 210 -39.99 24.77 -2.22
N ILE A 211 -39.32 23.65 -1.95
CA ILE A 211 -37.89 23.60 -1.74
C ILE A 211 -37.32 22.70 -2.82
N PHE A 212 -36.32 23.20 -3.52
CA PHE A 212 -35.62 22.47 -4.57
C PHE A 212 -34.14 22.43 -4.26
N GLU A 213 -33.55 21.24 -4.28
CA GLU A 213 -32.10 21.08 -4.19
C GLU A 213 -31.46 21.58 -5.49
N THR A 214 -30.35 22.30 -5.37
CA THR A 214 -29.67 22.88 -6.55
C THR A 214 -28.62 21.94 -7.14
N VAL A 215 -28.39 20.78 -6.51
CA VAL A 215 -27.42 19.77 -6.97
C VAL A 215 -28.01 18.82 -8.00
N ASP A 216 -29.31 18.53 -7.92
CA ASP A 216 -29.99 17.65 -8.85
C ASP A 216 -30.28 18.38 -10.18
N GLY A 217 -29.63 17.92 -11.26
CA GLY A 217 -29.89 18.38 -12.63
C GLY A 217 -29.16 19.66 -13.05
N GLY A 218 -28.28 20.23 -12.21
CA GLY A 218 -27.42 21.37 -12.57
C GLY A 218 -28.17 22.67 -12.89
N ALA A 219 -29.41 22.80 -12.43
CA ALA A 219 -30.26 23.95 -12.67
C ALA A 219 -29.65 25.24 -12.11
N LYS A 220 -29.45 26.23 -12.98
CA LYS A 220 -28.90 27.55 -12.62
C LYS A 220 -29.97 28.62 -12.44
N PHE A 221 -31.13 28.43 -13.06
CA PHE A 221 -32.21 29.40 -13.11
C PHE A 221 -33.55 28.74 -12.80
N TRP A 222 -34.42 29.48 -12.11
CA TRP A 222 -35.73 29.03 -11.66
C TRP A 222 -36.78 30.09 -11.95
N ARG A 223 -37.98 29.67 -12.33
CA ARG A 223 -39.13 30.57 -12.49
C ARG A 223 -40.43 29.89 -12.13
N VAL A 224 -41.44 30.71 -11.86
CA VAL A 224 -42.84 30.29 -11.73
C VAL A 224 -43.63 30.92 -12.85
N ARG A 225 -44.41 30.12 -13.57
CA ARG A 225 -45.27 30.57 -14.67
C ARG A 225 -46.73 30.27 -14.32
N GLU A 226 -47.61 31.24 -14.56
CA GLU A 226 -49.07 31.02 -14.58
C GLU A 226 -49.43 30.16 -15.82
N GLU A 227 -50.24 29.12 -15.60
CA GLU A 227 -50.87 28.39 -16.70
C GLU A 227 -52.16 29.09 -17.12
N ASP A 228 -52.36 29.15 -18.44
CA ASP A 228 -53.54 29.71 -19.10
C ASP A 228 -54.74 28.73 -19.05
#